data_AF-A0A424YZE7-F1
#
_entry.id   AF-A0A424YZE7-F1
#
_cell.length_a   1.000
_cell.length_b   1.000
_cell.length_c   1.000
_cell.angle_alpha   90.00
_cell.angle_beta   90.00
_cell.angle_gamma   90.00
#
_symmetry.space_group_name_H-M   'P 1'
#
loop_
_entity.id
_entity.type
_entity.pdbx_description
1 polymer ?
#
loop_
_entity_poly.entity_id
_entity_poly.type
_entity_poly.pdbx_seq_one_letter_code
_entity_poly.pdbx_strand_id
1 'polypeptide(L)' 'MRKILYISLLPIIALADCANLMAKYEAPDPESKTMKQVERWIGQKVSDPTDAAALKECMIARAADNPNQVSVAGK' A
#
# COMPACT_ATOMS: atom_id res chain seq x y z
N MET A 1 -31.41 -21.07 21.81
CA MET A 1 -29.98 -20.96 21.41
C MET A 1 -29.87 -19.81 20.41
N ARG A 2 -29.46 -18.62 20.87
CA ARG A 2 -29.43 -17.39 20.06
C ARG A 2 -28.08 -17.35 19.33
N LYS A 3 -28.09 -17.62 18.01
CA LYS A 3 -26.88 -17.54 17.17
C LYS A 3 -26.45 -16.08 17.08
N ILE A 4 -25.40 -15.71 17.79
CA ILE A 4 -24.78 -14.38 17.70
C ILE A 4 -23.94 -14.40 16.42
N LEU A 5 -24.43 -13.71 15.38
CA LEU A 5 -23.68 -13.44 14.16
C LEU A 5 -22.55 -12.48 14.52
N TYR A 6 -21.31 -12.97 14.55
CA TYR A 6 -20.12 -12.12 14.58
C TYR A 6 -19.94 -11.50 13.20
N ILE A 7 -20.48 -10.31 12.99
CA ILE A 7 -20.14 -9.46 11.86
C ILE A 7 -18.68 -9.05 12.06
N SER A 8 -17.78 -9.67 11.30
CA SER A 8 -16.38 -9.29 11.21
C SER A 8 -16.29 -7.86 10.67
N LEU A 9 -16.10 -6.89 11.56
CA LEU A 9 -15.64 -5.54 11.21
C LEU A 9 -14.22 -5.68 10.65
N LEU A 10 -14.12 -5.89 9.35
CA LEU A 10 -12.87 -5.72 8.62
C LEU A 10 -12.36 -4.29 8.85
N PRO A 11 -11.04 -4.09 9.03
CA PRO A 11 -10.47 -2.80 9.38
C PRO A 11 -10.46 -1.90 8.14
N ILE A 12 -11.58 -1.23 7.86
CA ILE A 12 -11.73 -0.28 6.74
C ILE A 12 -10.81 0.95 6.91
N ILE A 13 -10.27 1.16 8.12
CA ILE A 13 -9.51 2.36 8.49
C ILE A 13 -8.17 2.46 7.73
N ALA A 14 -7.55 1.33 7.36
CA ALA A 14 -6.26 1.36 6.65
C ALA A 14 -6.36 1.76 5.16
N LEU A 15 -7.53 1.58 4.53
CA LEU A 15 -7.73 1.87 3.11
C LEU A 15 -7.97 3.36 2.83
N ALA A 16 -8.63 4.06 3.76
CA ALA A 16 -8.94 5.49 3.61
C ALA A 16 -7.68 6.36 3.72
N ASP A 17 -6.74 5.99 4.58
CA ASP A 17 -5.46 6.70 4.75
C ASP A 17 -4.57 6.53 3.50
N CYS A 18 -4.60 5.35 2.88
CA CYS A 18 -3.84 5.07 1.66
C CYS A 18 -4.24 5.98 0.49
N ALA A 19 -5.52 6.09 0.18
CA ALA A 19 -5.98 6.92 -0.94
C ALA A 19 -5.65 8.41 -0.71
N ASN A 20 -5.76 8.87 0.53
CA ASN A 20 -5.44 10.25 0.89
C ASN A 20 -3.94 10.52 0.81
N LEU A 21 -3.09 9.64 1.36
CA LEU A 21 -1.64 9.75 1.24
C LEU A 21 -1.16 9.63 -0.21
N MET A 22 -1.74 8.73 -0.98
CA MET A 22 -1.45 8.63 -2.41
C MET A 22 -1.80 9.91 -3.17
N ALA A 23 -2.93 10.54 -2.86
CA ALA A 23 -3.29 11.83 -3.47
C ALA A 23 -2.37 12.97 -2.99
N LYS A 24 -2.06 13.02 -1.69
CA LYS A 24 -1.19 14.04 -1.08
C LYS A 24 0.21 14.08 -1.71
N TYR A 25 0.78 12.91 -2.01
CA TYR A 25 2.13 12.77 -2.55
C TYR A 25 2.18 12.51 -4.07
N GLU A 26 1.03 12.54 -4.75
CA GLU A 26 0.92 12.21 -6.18
C GLU A 26 1.56 10.84 -6.49
N ALA A 27 1.26 9.85 -5.64
CA ALA A 27 1.87 8.54 -5.71
C ALA A 27 1.50 7.81 -7.01
N PRO A 28 2.46 7.10 -7.63
CA PRO A 28 2.17 6.29 -8.80
C PRO A 28 1.26 5.13 -8.45
N ASP A 29 0.57 4.59 -9.45
CA ASP A 29 -0.22 3.37 -9.30
C ASP A 29 0.65 2.20 -8.77
N PRO A 30 0.37 1.66 -7.56
CA PRO A 30 1.16 0.60 -6.95
C PRO A 30 1.18 -0.70 -7.77
N GLU A 31 0.08 -0.99 -8.49
CA GLU A 31 -0.04 -2.18 -9.34
C GLU A 31 0.83 -2.09 -10.60
N SER A 32 1.38 -0.90 -10.92
CA SER A 32 2.31 -0.70 -12.03
C SER A 32 3.79 -0.74 -11.61
N LYS A 33 4.11 -0.94 -10.33
CA LYS A 33 5.47 -0.83 -9.77
C LYS A 33 5.93 -2.10 -9.08
N THR A 34 7.23 -2.37 -9.15
CA THR A 34 7.87 -3.38 -8.30
C THR A 34 8.09 -2.85 -6.89
N MET A 35 8.26 -3.74 -5.91
CA MET A 35 8.50 -3.35 -4.51
C MET A 35 9.70 -2.39 -4.38
N LYS A 36 10.79 -2.68 -5.09
CA LYS A 36 11.99 -1.82 -5.11
C LYS A 36 11.73 -0.43 -5.70
N GLN A 37 10.82 -0.32 -6.68
CA GLN A 37 10.43 0.96 -7.26
C GLN A 37 9.57 1.76 -6.29
N VAL A 38 8.66 1.10 -5.57
CA VAL A 38 7.85 1.72 -4.50
C VAL A 38 8.77 2.29 -3.41
N GLU A 39 9.67 1.46 -2.87
CA GLU A 39 10.60 1.88 -1.82
C GLU A 39 11.49 3.06 -2.24
N ARG A 40 12.05 2.98 -3.46
CA ARG A 40 12.87 4.07 -4.00
C ARG A 40 12.07 5.36 -4.14
N TRP A 41 10.86 5.29 -4.69
CA TRP A 41 10.04 6.46 -4.91
C TRP A 41 9.65 7.13 -3.58
N ILE A 42 9.22 6.35 -2.59
CA ILE A 42 8.87 6.85 -1.25
C ILE A 42 10.06 7.56 -0.62
N GLY A 43 11.25 6.93 -0.61
CA GLY A 43 12.46 7.55 -0.05
C GLY A 43 12.95 8.81 -0.77
N GLN A 44 12.49 9.06 -2.00
CA GLN A 44 12.82 10.26 -2.76
C GLN A 44 11.76 11.37 -2.67
N LYS A 45 10.50 11.02 -2.39
CA LYS A 45 9.34 11.92 -2.54
C LYS A 45 8.62 12.22 -1.23
N VAL A 46 8.77 11.36 -0.23
CA VAL A 46 8.08 11.50 1.06
C VAL A 46 9.11 11.80 2.13
N SER A 47 9.14 13.06 2.58
CA SER A 47 10.08 13.53 3.61
C SER A 47 9.59 13.26 5.04
N ASP A 48 8.28 13.14 5.23
CA ASP A 48 7.70 12.83 6.52
C ASP A 48 7.82 11.31 6.80
N PRO A 49 8.50 10.90 7.89
CA PRO A 49 8.77 9.50 8.14
C PRO A 49 7.51 8.69 8.51
N THR A 50 6.49 9.33 9.09
CA THR A 50 5.22 8.68 9.43
C THR A 50 4.43 8.39 8.17
N ASP A 51 4.31 9.39 7.29
CA ASP A 51 3.64 9.24 6.01
C ASP A 51 4.39 8.24 5.10
N ALA A 52 5.72 8.25 5.12
CA ALA A 52 6.54 7.31 4.36
C ALA A 52 6.27 5.86 4.78
N ALA A 53 6.16 5.59 6.08
CA ALA A 53 5.85 4.27 6.60
C ALA A 53 4.43 3.83 6.21
N ALA A 54 3.44 4.67 6.45
CA ALA A 54 2.03 4.38 6.15
C ALA A 54 1.80 4.17 4.64
N LEU A 55 2.36 5.05 3.80
CA LEU A 55 2.24 4.95 2.35
C LEU A 55 2.98 3.71 1.81
N LYS A 56 4.13 3.33 2.39
CA LYS A 56 4.85 2.11 2.01
C LYS A 56 4.01 0.86 2.28
N GLU A 57 3.49 0.73 3.49
CA GLU A 57 2.65 -0.42 3.85
C GLU A 57 1.44 -0.55 2.93
N CYS A 58 0.78 0.58 2.64
CA CYS A 58 -0.42 0.57 1.82
C CYS A 58 -0.13 0.30 0.33
N MET A 59 0.93 0.88 -0.23
CA MET A 59 1.33 0.62 -1.62
C MET A 59 1.76 -0.84 -1.81
N ILE A 60 2.44 -1.44 -0.83
CA ILE A 60 2.79 -2.87 -0.84
C ILE A 60 1.53 -3.73 -0.77
N ALA A 61 0.58 -3.40 0.12
CA ALA A 61 -0.67 -4.13 0.26
C ALA A 61 -1.51 -4.11 -1.03
N ARG A 62 -1.55 -2.97 -1.74
CA ARG A 62 -2.24 -2.85 -3.03
C ARG A 62 -1.48 -3.53 -4.17
N ALA A 63 -0.17 -3.55 -4.11
CA ALA A 63 0.66 -4.29 -5.05
C ALA A 63 0.72 -5.79 -4.74
N ALA A 64 0.08 -6.29 -3.68
CA ALA A 64 0.00 -7.71 -3.34
C ALA A 64 -0.62 -8.56 -4.46
N ASP A 65 -1.58 -7.99 -5.18
CA ASP A 65 -2.24 -8.62 -6.33
C ASP A 65 -1.46 -8.41 -7.66
N ASN A 66 -0.31 -7.73 -7.62
CA ASN A 66 0.50 -7.47 -8.81
C ASN A 66 1.34 -8.70 -9.20
N PRO A 67 1.15 -9.31 -10.39
CA PRO A 67 1.95 -10.44 -10.85
C PRO A 67 3.45 -10.12 -11.01
N ASN A 68 3.84 -8.83 -10.98
CA ASN A 68 5.25 -8.39 -11.00
C ASN A 68 5.97 -8.46 -9.64
N GLN A 69 5.33 -8.98 -8.60
CA GLN A 69 5.90 -9.23 -7.26
C GLN A 69 7.28 -9.91 -7.30
N VAL A 70 7.49 -10.83 -8.25
CA VAL A 70 8.69 -11.69 -8.31
C VAL A 70 9.59 -11.38 -9.49
N SER A 71 9.25 -10.39 -10.33
CA SER A 71 10.10 -10.08 -11.48
C SER A 71 11.30 -9.25 -11.04
N VAL A 72 12.32 -9.96 -10.56
CA VAL A 72 13.73 -9.62 -10.78
C VAL A 72 14.00 -9.72 -12.28
N ALA A 73 13.40 -8.84 -13.09
CA ALA A 73 13.73 -8.77 -14.51
C ALA A 73 15.21 -8.37 -14.62
N GLY A 74 16.06 -9.39 -14.84
CA GLY A 74 17.52 -9.30 -14.90
C GLY A 74 18.25 -9.96 -13.74
N LYS A 75 18.11 -11.27 -13.58
CA LYS A 75 19.20 -12.09 -13.01
C LYS A 75 19.92 -12.81 -14.15
#